data_AF-A0A7S2K7A4-F1
#
_entry.id   AF-A0A7S2K7A4-F1
#
_cell.length_a   1.000
_cell.length_b   1.000
_cell.length_c   1.000
_cell.angle_alpha   90.00
_cell.angle_beta   90.00
_cell.angle_gamma   90.00
#
_symmetry.space_group_name_H-M   'P 1'
#
loop_
_entity.id
_entity.type
_entity.pdbx_description
1 polymer ?
#
loop_
_entity_poly.entity_id
_entity_poly.type
_entity_poly.pdbx_seq_one_letter_code
_entity_poly.pdbx_strand_id
1 'polypeptide(L)'
;VEYLPSILRELTVTLSHGYMLHVRSATLQSILFALSEHYVRPDDICAEDASSLSFDKCVPAMMELIQEDIFGVASEMKSAESTRKRVIKEAMGVKSYESLEIMSRLILFRPSMALSKSVPFSSIHAIVQPLLERLRLPDVDKATIGKVRECLNKVVVGISRNTSAIAVEIMPFVYTTITSSLSACINEDGSLNDSDDDDDDEGDISIQISGKKGSATNSSISAKKKLKCTVSTWTPSEKGNVIDLRGALELKKKQKQELRKVRDGASAPKLTGSSRHGPAATVAKKNFNDPSQASIVVFVLSLLYSCLKRSKLDWNDSDVKSMADPFVPFLTRCVKDCSDKEAALLCLRCLNFLLRWELPSVPGSAKILCSNVMGILTSVGADARNEMTLGCFKILSFLLHLDKKAGALAMTSDDADEAINNTSDVVGDGGGLPLKKLQMRALISLLHGAITDVMPHNSTLALIKAIASRKYLSAEFYDMMEIILKLNVQSQQENVRQTCGQIFLQFYIDYPLGKKRLEQHMEQMVQNVKYVYESGRLSAIEL
;
A
#
# COMPACT_ATOMS: atom_id res chain seq x y z
N VAL A 1 21.27 25.97 23.83
CA VAL A 1 19.84 25.63 23.61
C VAL A 1 18.90 26.43 24.51
N GLU A 2 19.31 26.79 25.72
CA GLU A 2 18.48 27.56 26.67
C GLU A 2 17.95 28.91 26.15
N TYR A 3 18.74 29.63 25.33
CA TYR A 3 18.30 30.90 24.73
C TYR A 3 17.45 30.75 23.46
N LEU A 4 17.28 29.53 22.94
CA LEU A 4 16.53 29.26 21.71
C LEU A 4 15.07 29.77 21.76
N PRO A 5 14.29 29.59 22.84
CA PRO A 5 12.93 30.14 22.91
C PRO A 5 12.90 31.66 22.78
N SER A 6 13.83 32.36 23.43
CA SER A 6 13.92 33.82 23.36
C SER A 6 14.27 34.28 21.95
N ILE A 7 15.23 33.61 21.30
CA ILE A 7 15.62 33.91 19.91
C ILE A 7 14.45 33.69 18.97
N LEU A 8 13.72 32.57 19.09
CA LEU A 8 12.55 32.27 18.26
C LEU A 8 11.46 33.32 18.44
N ARG A 9 11.19 33.75 19.68
CA ARG A 9 10.20 34.80 19.96
C ARG A 9 10.57 36.11 19.28
N GLU A 10 11.82 36.55 19.39
CA GLU A 10 12.28 37.78 18.73
C GLU A 10 12.24 37.66 17.20
N LEU A 11 12.59 36.50 16.63
CA LEU A 11 12.48 36.25 15.19
C LEU A 11 11.03 36.37 14.70
N THR A 12 10.06 35.85 15.46
CA THR A 12 8.63 35.95 15.12
C THR A 12 8.14 37.40 15.14
N VAL A 13 8.56 38.18 16.15
CA VAL A 13 8.14 39.58 16.30
C VAL A 13 8.77 40.49 15.24
N THR A 14 10.07 40.30 14.98
CA THR A 14 10.84 41.18 14.10
C THR A 14 10.59 40.94 12.61
N LEU A 15 10.42 39.67 12.19
CA LEU A 15 10.34 39.28 10.78
C LEU A 15 8.92 38.83 10.41
N SER A 16 7.96 39.77 10.46
CA SER A 16 6.53 39.48 10.33
C SER A 16 5.91 39.74 8.94
N HIS A 17 6.59 40.47 8.04
CA HIS A 17 5.96 41.00 6.82
C HIS A 17 6.67 40.62 5.51
N GLY A 18 5.89 40.17 4.52
CA GLY A 18 6.32 40.01 3.13
C GLY A 18 7.59 39.15 2.97
N TYR A 19 8.61 39.71 2.31
CA TYR A 19 9.88 39.02 2.09
C TYR A 19 10.63 38.66 3.37
N MET A 20 10.38 39.37 4.49
CA MET A 20 11.00 39.06 5.78
C MET A 20 10.64 37.65 6.27
N LEU A 21 9.49 37.10 5.84
CA LEU A 21 9.08 35.72 6.16
C LEU A 21 10.04 34.69 5.55
N HIS A 22 10.58 34.94 4.35
CA HIS A 22 11.58 34.08 3.73
C HIS A 22 12.94 34.16 4.43
N VAL A 23 13.31 35.36 4.89
CA VAL A 23 14.50 35.55 5.72
C VAL A 23 14.35 34.81 7.05
N ARG A 24 13.15 34.84 7.65
CA ARG A 24 12.81 34.11 8.88
C ARG A 24 12.98 32.59 8.72
N SER A 25 12.48 32.00 7.63
CA SER A 25 12.66 30.57 7.39
C SER A 25 14.11 30.19 7.08
N ALA A 26 14.86 31.05 6.38
CA ALA A 26 16.28 30.85 6.10
C ALA A 26 17.18 30.97 7.35
N THR A 27 16.88 31.94 8.22
CA THR A 27 17.60 32.15 9.49
C THR A 27 17.31 31.00 10.46
N LEU A 28 16.05 30.57 10.58
CA LEU A 28 15.68 29.38 11.36
C LEU A 28 16.46 28.14 10.90
N GLN A 29 16.53 27.90 9.59
CA GLN A 29 17.29 26.77 9.06
C GLN A 29 18.79 26.86 9.41
N SER A 30 19.39 28.05 9.27
CA SER A 30 20.81 28.25 9.55
C SER A 30 21.13 28.02 11.03
N ILE A 31 20.24 28.48 11.93
CA ILE A 31 20.34 28.21 13.37
C ILE A 31 20.23 26.71 13.64
N LEU A 32 19.26 26.03 13.04
CA LEU A 32 19.08 24.58 13.22
C LEU A 32 20.26 23.78 12.68
N PHE A 33 20.84 24.19 11.56
CA PHE A 33 22.03 23.55 11.00
C PHE A 33 23.22 23.65 11.95
N ALA A 34 23.52 24.86 12.43
CA ALA A 34 24.58 25.09 13.42
C ALA A 34 24.32 24.33 14.74
N LEU A 35 23.07 24.31 15.21
CA LEU A 35 22.69 23.51 16.37
C LEU A 35 22.92 22.03 16.12
N SER A 36 22.72 21.54 14.90
CA SER A 36 22.87 20.13 14.60
C SER A 36 24.31 19.61 14.55
N GLU A 37 25.30 20.52 14.49
CA GLU A 37 26.73 20.20 14.59
C GLU A 37 27.21 20.20 16.05
N HIS A 38 26.62 21.04 16.91
CA HIS A 38 27.08 21.26 18.28
C HIS A 38 26.18 20.64 19.36
N TYR A 39 24.94 20.29 19.04
CA TYR A 39 24.00 19.72 20.00
C TYR A 39 24.24 18.23 20.17
N VAL A 40 24.79 17.87 21.32
CA VAL A 40 24.82 16.49 21.81
C VAL A 40 23.52 16.24 22.56
N ARG A 41 22.77 15.22 22.14
CA ARG A 41 21.52 14.84 22.78
C ARG A 41 21.83 14.24 24.17
N PRO A 42 21.03 14.53 25.20
CA PRO A 42 21.09 13.78 26.45
C PRO A 42 20.67 12.32 26.22
N ASP A 43 21.56 11.36 26.49
CA ASP A 43 21.39 9.96 26.05
C ASP A 43 20.31 9.16 26.79
N ASP A 44 19.92 9.53 28.01
CA ASP A 44 18.75 8.95 28.68
C ASP A 44 18.35 9.83 29.86
N ILE A 45 17.19 10.47 29.75
CA ILE A 45 16.62 11.23 30.87
C ILE A 45 15.39 10.47 31.38
N CYS A 46 15.36 10.21 32.69
CA CYS A 46 14.18 9.72 33.39
C CYS A 46 12.99 10.66 33.16
N ALA A 47 11.78 10.12 33.10
CA ALA A 47 10.55 10.84 32.70
C ALA A 47 10.16 12.07 33.55
N GLU A 48 10.91 12.38 34.62
CA GLU A 48 10.62 13.43 35.60
C GLU A 48 11.33 14.76 35.32
N ASP A 49 12.43 14.77 34.56
CA ASP A 49 13.20 15.99 34.27
C ASP A 49 12.82 16.63 32.92
N ALA A 50 11.53 16.86 32.68
CA ALA A 50 11.04 17.61 31.52
C ALA A 50 11.59 19.06 31.45
N SER A 51 12.22 19.54 32.53
CA SER A 51 13.01 20.78 32.59
C SER A 51 14.23 20.75 31.66
N SER A 52 14.87 19.59 31.49
CA SER A 52 16.17 19.42 30.81
C SER A 52 16.10 19.38 29.28
N LEU A 53 14.94 19.03 28.69
CA LEU A 53 14.75 19.05 27.24
C LEU A 53 14.36 20.46 26.74
N SER A 54 15.31 21.38 26.83
CA SER A 54 15.16 22.76 26.35
C SER A 54 14.86 22.85 24.85
N PHE A 55 15.37 21.92 24.03
CA PHE A 55 15.11 21.87 22.59
C PHE A 55 13.66 21.46 22.27
N ASP A 56 13.16 20.42 22.94
CA ASP A 56 11.84 19.86 22.66
C ASP A 56 10.70 20.82 23.01
N LYS A 57 10.90 21.70 24.00
CA LYS A 57 9.97 22.80 24.31
C LYS A 57 9.85 23.82 23.18
N CYS A 58 10.89 24.00 22.37
CA CYS A 58 10.87 24.90 21.23
C CYS A 58 10.17 24.30 20.00
N VAL A 59 9.95 22.99 19.97
CA VAL A 59 9.42 22.28 18.79
C VAL A 59 8.06 22.82 18.34
N PRO A 60 7.06 23.08 19.22
CA PRO A 60 5.79 23.67 18.80
C PRO A 60 5.97 25.05 18.14
N ALA A 61 6.77 25.94 18.74
CA ALA A 61 7.03 27.28 18.20
C ALA A 61 7.74 27.22 16.85
N MET A 62 8.72 26.31 16.69
CA MET A 62 9.39 26.11 15.39
C MET A 62 8.43 25.53 14.35
N MET A 63 7.52 24.62 14.76
CA MET A 63 6.55 24.02 13.86
C MET A 63 5.51 25.04 13.37
N GLU A 64 5.07 25.98 14.22
CA GLU A 64 4.20 27.10 13.82
C GLU A 64 4.88 27.96 12.74
N LEU A 65 6.14 28.34 12.94
CA LEU A 65 6.92 29.11 11.96
C LEU A 65 7.05 28.39 10.61
N ILE A 66 7.28 27.07 10.65
CA ILE A 66 7.37 26.22 9.45
C ILE A 66 6.01 26.13 8.74
N GLN A 67 4.91 26.00 9.49
CA GLN A 67 3.57 25.96 8.90
C GLN A 67 3.20 27.27 8.20
N GLU A 68 3.52 28.41 8.82
CA GLU A 68 3.31 29.73 8.20
C GLU A 68 4.11 29.90 6.90
N ASP A 69 5.33 29.34 6.82
CA ASP A 69 6.15 29.43 5.61
C ASP A 69 5.67 28.49 4.48
N ILE A 70 5.28 27.25 4.81
CA ILE A 70 4.89 26.23 3.81
C ILE A 70 3.44 26.41 3.33
N PHE A 71 2.53 26.78 4.22
CA PHE A 71 1.09 26.87 3.94
C PHE A 71 0.52 28.28 4.02
N GLY A 72 1.30 29.26 4.48
CA GLY A 72 0.83 30.64 4.60
C GLY A 72 1.17 31.51 3.39
N VAL A 73 0.98 32.81 3.59
CA VAL A 73 1.14 33.88 2.58
C VAL A 73 2.53 33.87 1.93
N ALA A 74 3.58 33.46 2.68
CA ALA A 74 4.93 33.33 2.14
C ALA A 74 4.99 32.31 0.97
N SER A 75 4.34 31.16 1.11
CA SER A 75 4.30 30.18 0.02
C SER A 75 3.53 30.69 -1.19
N GLU A 76 2.47 31.48 -0.99
CA GLU A 76 1.68 32.06 -2.09
C GLU A 76 2.50 33.08 -2.88
N MET A 77 3.18 34.01 -2.18
CA MET A 77 4.07 35.01 -2.78
C MET A 77 5.19 34.38 -3.62
N LYS A 78 5.65 33.19 -3.24
CA LYS A 78 6.66 32.42 -3.96
C LYS A 78 6.12 31.69 -5.18
N SER A 79 4.88 31.21 -5.09
CA SER A 79 4.17 30.56 -6.20
C SER A 79 3.73 31.55 -7.27
N ALA A 80 3.52 32.83 -6.92
CA ALA A 80 3.26 33.90 -7.86
C ALA A 80 4.49 34.16 -8.77
N GLU A 81 4.30 33.99 -10.07
CA GLU A 81 5.36 34.08 -11.09
C GLU A 81 5.86 35.52 -11.33
N SER A 82 5.16 36.53 -10.80
CA SER A 82 5.47 37.96 -10.92
C SER A 82 6.59 38.45 -9.99
N THR A 83 7.07 37.61 -9.07
CA THR A 83 8.03 38.01 -8.05
C THR A 83 9.45 37.94 -8.62
N ARG A 84 10.25 39.02 -8.48
CA ARG A 84 11.67 39.11 -8.92
C ARG A 84 12.57 38.12 -8.15
N LYS A 85 12.45 36.81 -8.44
CA LYS A 85 13.23 35.70 -7.87
C LYS A 85 14.75 35.88 -8.02
N ARG A 86 15.19 36.76 -8.93
CA ARG A 86 16.60 37.05 -9.22
C ARG A 86 17.32 37.94 -8.21
N VAL A 87 16.61 38.70 -7.36
CA VAL A 87 17.24 39.74 -6.52
C VAL A 87 17.58 39.26 -5.10
N ILE A 88 16.89 38.24 -4.57
CA ILE A 88 17.05 37.81 -3.17
C ILE A 88 17.31 36.29 -3.12
N LYS A 89 18.52 35.88 -2.75
CA LYS A 89 18.93 34.47 -2.62
C LYS A 89 18.09 33.70 -1.59
N GLU A 90 17.59 34.38 -0.56
CA GLU A 90 16.77 33.79 0.50
C GLU A 90 15.36 33.42 0.03
N ALA A 91 14.87 34.01 -1.06
CA ALA A 91 13.61 33.62 -1.69
C ALA A 91 13.74 32.39 -2.62
N MET A 92 14.97 31.93 -2.87
CA MET A 92 15.26 30.77 -3.73
C MET A 92 15.21 29.47 -2.91
N GLY A 93 14.24 28.59 -3.21
CA GLY A 93 14.12 27.27 -2.56
C GLY A 93 13.40 27.30 -1.19
N VAL A 94 12.61 26.27 -0.87
CA VAL A 94 11.83 26.19 0.39
C VAL A 94 12.69 25.51 1.45
N LYS A 95 13.40 26.32 2.22
CA LYS A 95 14.32 25.90 3.27
C LYS A 95 13.64 25.19 4.45
N SER A 96 12.35 25.47 4.66
CA SER A 96 11.54 24.91 5.75
C SER A 96 11.40 23.38 5.71
N TYR A 97 11.47 22.75 4.53
CA TYR A 97 11.49 21.28 4.43
C TYR A 97 12.76 20.67 5.01
N GLU A 98 13.91 21.34 4.85
CA GLU A 98 15.20 20.91 5.41
C GLU A 98 15.23 21.17 6.92
N SER A 99 14.68 22.29 7.38
CA SER A 99 14.48 22.57 8.80
C SER A 99 13.69 21.46 9.50
N LEU A 100 12.63 20.95 8.86
CA LEU A 100 11.81 19.84 9.37
C LEU A 100 12.59 18.52 9.47
N GLU A 101 13.46 18.22 8.50
CA GLU A 101 14.36 17.06 8.54
C GLU A 101 15.36 17.17 9.71
N ILE A 102 15.97 18.35 9.88
CA ILE A 102 16.93 18.60 10.97
C ILE A 102 16.23 18.52 12.33
N MET A 103 15.05 19.13 12.48
CA MET A 103 14.25 19.01 13.71
C MET A 103 13.95 17.55 14.03
N SER A 104 13.45 16.79 13.05
CA SER A 104 13.11 15.36 13.22
C SER A 104 14.32 14.48 13.55
N ARG A 105 15.53 14.90 13.15
CA ARG A 105 16.78 14.25 13.54
C ARG A 105 17.18 14.55 14.99
N LEU A 106 16.87 15.74 15.50
CA LEU A 106 17.33 16.24 16.81
C LEU A 106 16.39 15.90 17.98
N ILE A 107 15.07 15.82 17.75
CA ILE A 107 14.06 15.51 18.79
C ILE A 107 14.33 14.21 19.56
N LEU A 108 13.81 14.12 20.79
CA LEU A 108 13.66 12.84 21.50
C LEU A 108 12.45 12.08 20.94
N PHE A 109 12.65 10.85 20.46
CA PHE A 109 11.57 10.01 19.95
C PHE A 109 10.99 9.16 21.09
N ARG A 110 10.11 9.76 21.90
CA ARG A 110 9.30 9.05 22.90
C ARG A 110 7.82 9.45 22.82
N PRO A 111 7.06 8.90 21.85
CA PRO A 111 5.61 9.02 21.80
C PRO A 111 4.92 8.68 23.13
N SER A 112 5.44 7.70 23.89
CA SER A 112 4.85 7.26 25.17
C SER A 112 4.79 8.34 26.25
N MET A 113 5.61 9.40 26.17
CA MET A 113 5.53 10.50 27.13
C MET A 113 4.22 11.29 27.05
N ALA A 114 3.51 11.25 25.92
CA ALA A 114 2.20 11.88 25.80
C ALA A 114 1.10 11.16 26.62
N LEU A 115 1.35 9.92 27.05
CA LEU A 115 0.43 9.18 27.91
C LEU A 115 0.62 9.54 29.40
N SER A 116 1.75 10.14 29.76
CA SER A 116 2.04 10.59 31.12
C SER A 116 1.40 11.95 31.39
N LYS A 117 0.67 12.08 32.50
CA LYS A 117 -0.04 13.31 32.91
C LYS A 117 0.86 14.54 33.13
N SER A 118 2.19 14.36 33.10
CA SER A 118 3.17 15.42 33.38
C SER A 118 3.51 16.31 32.17
N VAL A 119 3.42 15.79 30.93
CA VAL A 119 3.77 16.55 29.72
C VAL A 119 2.61 16.50 28.72
N PRO A 120 2.04 17.65 28.31
CA PRO A 120 0.83 17.68 27.49
C PRO A 120 1.05 17.25 26.03
N PHE A 121 2.29 17.32 25.52
CA PHE A 121 2.60 16.99 24.14
C PHE A 121 3.94 16.26 24.05
N SER A 122 4.01 15.19 23.25
CA SER A 122 5.30 14.62 22.85
C SER A 122 5.86 15.35 21.64
N SER A 123 7.18 15.48 21.59
CA SER A 123 7.92 16.24 20.57
C SER A 123 7.60 15.77 19.15
N ILE A 124 7.36 14.47 18.97
CA ILE A 124 6.96 13.88 17.69
C ILE A 124 5.52 14.23 17.29
N HIS A 125 4.57 14.17 18.23
CA HIS A 125 3.18 14.54 17.94
C HIS A 125 3.05 16.04 17.65
N ALA A 126 3.86 16.88 18.29
CA ALA A 126 3.91 18.32 17.97
C ALA A 126 4.31 18.60 16.51
N ILE A 127 5.13 17.74 15.89
CA ILE A 127 5.53 17.86 14.48
C ILE A 127 4.49 17.23 13.55
N VAL A 128 4.04 16.01 13.87
CA VAL A 128 3.24 15.19 12.97
C VAL A 128 1.75 15.53 13.03
N GLN A 129 1.20 15.79 14.22
CA GLN A 129 -0.23 16.04 14.41
C GLN A 129 -0.75 17.22 13.58
N PRO A 130 -0.09 18.39 13.52
CA PRO A 130 -0.60 19.49 12.71
C PRO A 130 -0.64 19.17 11.21
N LEU A 131 0.33 18.39 10.72
CA LEU A 131 0.37 17.93 9.32
C LEU A 131 -0.76 16.95 9.02
N LEU A 132 -1.02 16.00 9.95
CA LEU A 132 -2.11 15.04 9.82
C LEU A 132 -3.49 15.71 9.94
N GLU A 133 -3.65 16.67 10.84
CA GLU A 133 -4.90 17.43 11.00
C GLU A 133 -5.23 18.22 9.74
N ARG A 134 -4.23 18.84 9.10
CA ARG A 134 -4.43 19.50 7.80
C ARG A 134 -4.89 18.54 6.71
N LEU A 135 -4.48 17.28 6.72
CA LEU A 135 -4.96 16.27 5.76
C LEU A 135 -6.40 15.82 6.06
N ARG A 136 -6.85 15.89 7.31
CA ARG A 136 -8.23 15.53 7.70
C ARG A 136 -9.26 16.60 7.37
N LEU A 137 -8.83 17.80 6.96
CA LEU A 137 -9.76 18.85 6.53
C LEU A 137 -10.46 18.45 5.21
N PRO A 138 -11.76 18.77 5.04
CA PRO A 138 -12.54 18.30 3.90
C PRO A 138 -12.22 18.96 2.54
N ASP A 139 -11.55 20.12 2.53
CA ASP A 139 -11.33 20.96 1.32
C ASP A 139 -9.85 21.20 1.00
N VAL A 140 -9.02 20.16 1.01
CA VAL A 140 -7.57 20.31 0.79
C VAL A 140 -7.23 20.25 -0.70
N ASP A 141 -6.60 21.32 -1.21
CA ASP A 141 -6.06 21.35 -2.57
C ASP A 141 -5.02 20.25 -2.81
N LYS A 142 -5.02 19.65 -4.01
CA LYS A 142 -4.03 18.65 -4.41
C LYS A 142 -2.57 19.14 -4.26
N ALA A 143 -2.33 20.43 -4.50
CA ALA A 143 -1.03 21.06 -4.30
C ALA A 143 -0.61 21.05 -2.83
N THR A 144 -1.55 21.33 -1.92
CA THR A 144 -1.34 21.30 -0.47
C THR A 144 -1.10 19.88 0.02
N ILE A 145 -1.84 18.88 -0.47
CA ILE A 145 -1.58 17.46 -0.19
C ILE A 145 -0.15 17.07 -0.60
N GLY A 146 0.30 17.51 -1.78
CA GLY A 146 1.67 17.30 -2.25
C GLY A 146 2.73 17.89 -1.30
N LYS A 147 2.53 19.14 -0.85
CA LYS A 147 3.42 19.80 0.13
C LYS A 147 3.43 19.09 1.49
N VAL A 148 2.28 18.70 2.02
CA VAL A 148 2.20 17.95 3.29
C VAL A 148 2.91 16.62 3.15
N ARG A 149 2.72 15.92 2.03
CA ARG A 149 3.38 14.65 1.78
C ARG A 149 4.91 14.79 1.71
N GLU A 150 5.42 15.87 1.10
CA GLU A 150 6.85 16.18 1.13
C GLU A 150 7.35 16.46 2.55
N CYS A 151 6.59 17.22 3.36
CA CYS A 151 6.90 17.43 4.79
C CYS A 151 7.00 16.09 5.54
N LEU A 152 5.98 15.24 5.42
CA LEU A 152 5.93 13.94 6.09
C LEU A 152 7.09 13.04 5.65
N ASN A 153 7.48 13.06 4.38
CA ASN A 153 8.64 12.32 3.89
C ASN A 153 9.95 12.84 4.53
N LYS A 154 10.13 14.16 4.66
CA LYS A 154 11.29 14.75 5.34
C LYS A 154 11.34 14.40 6.83
N VAL A 155 10.19 14.34 7.50
CA VAL A 155 10.08 13.85 8.88
C VAL A 155 10.54 12.39 8.97
N VAL A 156 10.09 11.51 8.07
CA VAL A 156 10.52 10.10 8.02
C VAL A 156 12.04 9.99 7.82
N VAL A 157 12.62 10.77 6.89
CA VAL A 157 14.08 10.78 6.67
C VAL A 157 14.82 11.20 7.94
N GLY A 158 14.35 12.25 8.62
CA GLY A 158 14.93 12.73 9.88
C GLY A 158 14.84 11.70 11.02
N ILE A 159 13.66 11.11 11.24
CA ILE A 159 13.46 10.05 12.27
C ILE A 159 14.33 8.83 11.97
N SER A 160 14.49 8.47 10.69
CA SER A 160 15.35 7.34 10.33
C SER A 160 16.78 7.56 10.82
N ARG A 161 17.30 8.81 10.76
CA ARG A 161 18.65 9.19 11.21
C ARG A 161 18.75 9.43 12.71
N ASN A 162 17.63 9.47 13.42
CA ASN A 162 17.58 9.71 14.85
C ASN A 162 17.96 8.44 15.63
N THR A 163 18.97 8.54 16.52
CA THR A 163 19.41 7.43 17.39
C THR A 163 18.41 7.13 18.52
N SER A 164 17.58 8.09 18.93
CA SER A 164 16.58 7.92 19.99
C SER A 164 15.36 7.08 19.56
N ALA A 165 15.22 6.80 18.27
CA ALA A 165 14.07 6.08 17.73
C ALA A 165 14.25 4.56 17.91
N ILE A 166 13.71 4.04 19.02
CA ILE A 166 13.72 2.63 19.41
C ILE A 166 12.46 1.93 18.90
N ALA A 167 12.57 0.65 18.53
CA ALA A 167 11.47 -0.17 18.01
C ALA A 167 10.21 -0.17 18.90
N VAL A 168 10.41 -0.27 20.22
CA VAL A 168 9.35 -0.31 21.24
C VAL A 168 8.46 0.93 21.22
N GLU A 169 9.01 2.08 20.84
CA GLU A 169 8.29 3.36 20.78
C GLU A 169 7.68 3.61 19.38
N ILE A 170 8.38 3.18 18.32
CA ILE A 170 7.96 3.41 16.93
C ILE A 170 6.75 2.53 16.59
N MET A 171 6.77 1.25 16.95
CA MET A 171 5.75 0.29 16.52
C MET A 171 4.35 0.66 17.04
N PRO A 172 4.15 1.00 18.33
CA PRO A 172 2.86 1.48 18.82
C PRO A 172 2.41 2.77 18.14
N PHE A 173 3.32 3.73 17.92
CA PHE A 173 3.01 4.99 17.24
C PHE A 173 2.53 4.78 15.79
N VAL A 174 3.19 3.88 15.07
CA VAL A 174 2.81 3.47 13.70
C VAL A 174 1.42 2.82 13.74
N TYR A 175 1.18 1.88 14.67
CA TYR A 175 -0.09 1.17 14.80
C TYR A 175 -1.26 2.10 15.18
N THR A 176 -1.08 3.03 16.12
CA THR A 176 -2.14 3.96 16.53
C THR A 176 -2.48 4.95 15.42
N THR A 177 -1.49 5.47 14.70
CA THR A 177 -1.70 6.40 13.59
C THR A 177 -2.47 5.73 12.45
N ILE A 178 -2.08 4.49 12.13
CA ILE A 178 -2.78 3.64 11.17
C ILE A 178 -4.21 3.36 11.61
N THR A 179 -4.42 2.90 12.84
CA THR A 179 -5.73 2.47 13.32
C THR A 179 -6.67 3.67 13.39
N SER A 180 -6.17 4.84 13.78
CA SER A 180 -6.91 6.12 13.74
C SER A 180 -7.31 6.52 12.32
N SER A 181 -6.45 6.29 11.31
CA SER A 181 -6.80 6.55 9.91
C SER A 181 -7.84 5.56 9.37
N LEU A 182 -7.83 4.31 9.83
CA LEU A 182 -8.72 3.26 9.36
C LEU A 182 -10.06 3.22 10.11
N SER A 183 -10.11 3.57 11.41
CA SER A 183 -11.37 3.70 12.16
C SER A 183 -12.27 4.78 11.56
N ALA A 184 -11.67 5.80 10.92
CA ALA A 184 -12.42 6.77 10.13
C ALA A 184 -13.11 6.13 8.90
N CYS A 185 -12.63 4.98 8.43
CA CYS A 185 -13.19 4.24 7.28
C CYS A 185 -14.07 3.03 7.68
N ILE A 186 -13.87 2.42 8.85
CA ILE A 186 -14.55 1.17 9.27
C ILE A 186 -15.99 1.38 9.76
N ASN A 187 -16.40 2.60 10.10
CA ASN A 187 -17.73 2.85 10.68
C ASN A 187 -18.94 2.58 9.73
N GLU A 188 -18.75 2.00 8.54
CA GLU A 188 -19.86 1.57 7.66
C GLU A 188 -20.01 0.05 7.47
N ASP A 189 -19.06 -0.80 7.91
CA ASP A 189 -19.13 -2.26 7.70
C ASP A 189 -19.26 -3.03 9.01
N GLY A 190 -20.42 -2.90 9.67
CA GLY A 190 -20.83 -3.71 10.81
C GLY A 190 -21.81 -4.81 10.41
N SER A 191 -21.32 -5.98 10.01
CA SER A 191 -21.98 -7.28 10.21
C SER A 191 -21.04 -8.42 9.83
N LEU A 192 -20.34 -8.97 10.83
CA LEU A 192 -19.78 -10.31 10.76
C LEU A 192 -20.95 -11.30 10.87
N ASN A 193 -21.24 -12.04 9.81
CA ASN A 193 -21.89 -13.35 9.94
C ASN A 193 -20.86 -14.39 9.53
N ASP A 194 -20.40 -15.13 10.54
CA ASP A 194 -19.98 -16.52 10.39
C ASP A 194 -21.14 -17.31 9.80
N SER A 195 -20.86 -18.06 8.75
CA SER A 195 -21.51 -19.35 8.49
C SER A 195 -20.62 -20.10 7.52
N ASP A 196 -19.94 -21.12 8.06
CA ASP A 196 -19.53 -22.32 7.33
C ASP A 196 -20.71 -22.81 6.49
N ASP A 197 -20.44 -23.26 5.27
CA ASP A 197 -21.22 -24.30 4.60
C ASP A 197 -20.42 -24.77 3.36
N ASP A 198 -19.94 -26.01 3.46
CA ASP A 198 -19.58 -26.87 2.34
C ASP A 198 -20.85 -27.25 1.56
N ASP A 199 -20.73 -27.32 0.23
CA ASP A 199 -21.23 -28.40 -0.64
C ASP A 199 -21.54 -27.92 -2.07
N ASP A 200 -21.19 -28.80 -2.99
CA ASP A 200 -21.39 -28.79 -4.43
C ASP A 200 -22.87 -28.67 -4.84
N ASP A 201 -23.19 -27.93 -5.91
CA ASP A 201 -23.75 -28.49 -7.17
C ASP A 201 -24.10 -27.38 -8.19
N GLU A 202 -24.12 -27.75 -9.47
CA GLU A 202 -24.49 -26.89 -10.60
C GLU A 202 -25.95 -26.40 -10.61
N GLY A 203 -26.19 -25.25 -11.27
CA GLY A 203 -27.46 -25.02 -11.98
C GLY A 203 -28.22 -23.72 -11.68
N ASP A 204 -28.35 -22.90 -12.73
CA ASP A 204 -29.39 -21.88 -12.98
C ASP A 204 -29.62 -20.70 -12.01
N ILE A 205 -29.13 -19.53 -12.44
CA ILE A 205 -29.40 -18.22 -11.85
C ILE A 205 -30.80 -17.74 -12.28
N SER A 206 -31.76 -17.80 -11.35
CA SER A 206 -33.03 -17.10 -11.47
C SER A 206 -33.04 -15.81 -10.62
N ILE A 207 -33.20 -14.68 -11.29
CA ILE A 207 -33.19 -13.33 -10.71
C ILE A 207 -34.57 -13.01 -10.11
N GLN A 208 -34.64 -12.87 -8.78
CA GLN A 208 -35.76 -12.25 -8.07
C GLN A 208 -35.38 -10.86 -7.55
N ILE A 209 -36.28 -9.88 -7.81
CA ILE A 209 -36.14 -8.46 -7.45
C ILE A 209 -37.03 -8.18 -6.24
N SER A 210 -36.41 -7.71 -5.15
CA SER A 210 -37.01 -7.04 -4.00
C SER A 210 -35.91 -6.15 -3.39
N GLY A 211 -36.05 -4.86 -3.10
CA GLY A 211 -37.22 -4.00 -3.08
C GLY A 211 -37.42 -3.29 -1.73
N LYS A 212 -36.50 -2.39 -1.34
CA LYS A 212 -36.60 -1.26 -0.34
C LYS A 212 -35.28 -1.18 0.46
N LYS A 213 -34.80 -0.04 0.95
CA LYS A 213 -35.35 1.31 1.19
C LYS A 213 -34.12 2.22 1.34
N GLY A 214 -33.99 3.27 0.53
CA GLY A 214 -33.22 4.45 0.92
C GLY A 214 -34.19 5.47 1.51
N SER A 215 -33.88 5.99 2.69
CA SER A 215 -34.32 7.34 3.07
C SER A 215 -33.10 8.22 3.06
N ALA A 216 -33.16 9.21 2.18
CA ALA A 216 -32.31 10.37 2.21
C ALA A 216 -32.50 11.15 3.52
N THR A 217 -31.38 11.72 3.92
CA THR A 217 -31.15 12.99 4.57
C THR A 217 -32.24 14.06 4.35
N ASN A 218 -32.67 14.66 5.46
CA ASN A 218 -33.02 16.08 5.50
C ASN A 218 -31.73 16.86 5.77
N SER A 219 -31.39 17.81 4.91
CA SER A 219 -30.85 19.08 5.36
C SER A 219 -31.12 20.17 4.34
N SER A 220 -32.13 20.99 4.63
CA SER A 220 -32.03 22.42 4.34
C SER A 220 -32.88 23.24 5.32
N ILE A 221 -32.18 23.98 6.17
CA ILE A 221 -32.31 25.44 6.34
C ILE A 221 -33.56 26.02 7.06
N SER A 222 -33.23 26.80 8.09
CA SER A 222 -33.89 28.00 8.63
C SER A 222 -35.38 27.98 9.00
N ALA A 223 -35.60 28.25 10.29
CA ALA A 223 -36.63 29.19 10.70
C ALA A 223 -36.38 30.56 10.04
N LYS A 224 -37.30 31.02 9.18
CA LYS A 224 -37.79 32.41 9.15
C LYS A 224 -39.03 32.56 8.27
N LYS A 225 -40.07 33.08 8.94
CA LYS A 225 -41.37 33.58 8.50
C LYS A 225 -41.43 34.21 7.10
N LYS A 226 -42.51 33.81 6.40
CA LYS A 226 -43.49 34.58 5.60
C LYS A 226 -42.97 35.62 4.59
N LEU A 227 -43.36 35.41 3.32
CA LEU A 227 -44.07 36.41 2.49
C LEU A 227 -44.82 35.70 1.34
N LYS A 228 -46.05 36.18 1.06
CA LYS A 228 -46.99 35.69 0.03
C LYS A 228 -46.57 36.18 -1.36
N CYS A 229 -46.81 35.38 -2.41
CA CYS A 229 -47.68 35.79 -3.54
C CYS A 229 -47.98 34.59 -4.47
N THR A 230 -49.23 34.50 -4.88
CA THR A 230 -49.86 33.54 -5.77
C THR A 230 -49.56 33.83 -7.25
N VAL A 231 -49.29 32.80 -8.05
CA VAL A 231 -49.51 32.84 -9.51
C VAL A 231 -50.40 31.66 -9.89
N SER A 232 -51.58 32.02 -10.39
CA SER A 232 -52.66 31.15 -10.82
C SER A 232 -52.35 30.48 -12.16
N THR A 233 -52.28 29.15 -12.18
CA THR A 233 -52.44 28.39 -13.42
C THR A 233 -53.89 27.96 -13.56
N TRP A 234 -54.50 28.41 -14.65
CA TRP A 234 -55.82 28.01 -15.13
C TRP A 234 -55.96 26.49 -15.21
N THR A 235 -57.09 25.99 -14.71
CA THR A 235 -57.66 24.71 -15.13
C THR A 235 -59.11 24.96 -15.53
N PRO A 236 -59.60 24.35 -16.62
CA PRO A 236 -61.02 23.99 -16.69
C PRO A 236 -61.19 22.48 -16.63
N SER A 237 -61.92 22.04 -15.59
CA SER A 237 -62.95 20.98 -15.64
C SER A 237 -62.56 19.57 -16.15
N GLU A 238 -62.76 18.46 -15.47
CA GLU A 238 -63.71 18.11 -14.42
C GLU A 238 -63.20 16.90 -13.61
N LYS A 239 -63.59 16.89 -12.33
CA LYS A 239 -63.93 15.71 -11.50
C LYS A 239 -62.88 14.62 -11.32
N GLY A 240 -62.22 14.69 -10.17
CA GLY A 240 -61.71 13.49 -9.49
C GLY A 240 -60.67 13.85 -8.44
N ASN A 241 -61.12 14.03 -7.19
CA ASN A 241 -60.39 14.10 -5.91
C ASN A 241 -58.90 14.47 -5.96
N VAL A 242 -58.57 15.58 -5.28
CA VAL A 242 -57.19 15.93 -4.90
C VAL A 242 -56.62 14.78 -4.07
N ILE A 243 -55.71 14.02 -4.68
CA ILE A 243 -54.94 13.01 -3.97
C ILE A 243 -53.72 13.72 -3.42
N ASP A 244 -53.50 13.60 -2.11
CA ASP A 244 -52.28 14.04 -1.44
C ASP A 244 -51.04 13.71 -2.28
N LEU A 245 -50.02 14.57 -2.20
CA LEU A 245 -48.78 14.50 -2.98
C LEU A 245 -48.13 13.09 -2.96
N ARG A 246 -48.33 12.36 -1.86
CA ARG A 246 -47.90 10.97 -1.66
C ARG A 246 -48.74 9.95 -2.46
N GLY A 247 -50.05 10.10 -2.51
CA GLY A 247 -50.93 9.22 -3.27
C GLY A 247 -50.84 9.45 -4.79
N ALA A 248 -50.57 10.69 -5.23
CA ALA A 248 -50.25 10.96 -6.64
C ALA A 248 -48.95 10.26 -7.08
N LEU A 249 -47.96 10.20 -6.18
CA LEU A 249 -46.69 9.50 -6.42
C LEU A 249 -46.87 7.97 -6.51
N GLU A 250 -47.71 7.40 -5.64
CA GLU A 250 -48.03 5.97 -5.66
C GLU A 250 -48.82 5.57 -6.91
N LEU A 251 -49.80 6.38 -7.33
CA LEU A 251 -50.54 6.18 -8.59
C LEU A 251 -49.61 6.21 -9.80
N LYS A 252 -48.68 7.17 -9.85
CA LYS A 252 -47.67 7.26 -10.92
C LYS A 252 -46.74 6.04 -10.93
N LYS A 253 -46.40 5.49 -9.75
CA LYS A 253 -45.58 4.29 -9.62
C LYS A 253 -46.33 3.03 -10.10
N LYS A 254 -47.63 2.96 -9.82
CA LYS A 254 -48.54 1.88 -10.26
C LYS A 254 -48.74 1.91 -11.78
N GLN A 255 -49.01 3.08 -12.36
CA GLN A 255 -49.07 3.27 -13.81
C GLN A 255 -47.76 2.88 -14.51
N LYS A 256 -46.60 3.23 -13.92
CA LYS A 256 -45.29 2.82 -14.46
C LYS A 256 -45.05 1.31 -14.38
N GLN A 257 -45.61 0.63 -13.39
CA GLN A 257 -45.56 -0.84 -13.30
C GLN A 257 -46.51 -1.52 -14.29
N GLU A 258 -47.68 -0.93 -14.54
CA GLU A 258 -48.62 -1.44 -15.56
C GLU A 258 -48.08 -1.27 -16.97
N LEU A 259 -47.43 -0.14 -17.28
CA LEU A 259 -46.70 0.07 -18.54
C LEU A 259 -45.51 -0.90 -18.73
N ARG A 260 -44.99 -1.48 -17.65
CA ARG A 260 -43.90 -2.47 -17.67
C ARG A 260 -44.40 -3.91 -17.75
N LYS A 261 -45.69 -4.17 -17.50
CA LYS A 261 -46.29 -5.49 -17.71
C LYS A 261 -46.49 -5.68 -19.22
N VAL A 262 -45.53 -6.35 -19.84
CA VAL A 262 -45.64 -6.84 -21.21
C VAL A 262 -46.82 -7.80 -21.29
N ARG A 263 -47.88 -7.43 -22.03
CA ARG A 263 -49.04 -8.31 -22.24
C ARG A 263 -48.88 -9.25 -23.44
N ASP A 264 -47.97 -8.98 -24.38
CA ASP A 264 -47.63 -9.89 -25.48
C ASP A 264 -46.16 -9.71 -25.94
N GLY A 265 -45.47 -10.82 -26.19
CA GLY A 265 -44.03 -10.88 -26.53
C GLY A 265 -43.63 -10.40 -27.93
N ALA A 266 -44.58 -9.97 -28.76
CA ALA A 266 -44.31 -9.57 -30.14
C ALA A 266 -43.85 -8.10 -30.29
N SER A 267 -43.97 -7.28 -29.24
CA SER A 267 -43.58 -5.86 -29.24
C SER A 267 -42.53 -5.51 -28.17
N ALA A 268 -41.63 -6.46 -27.86
CA ALA A 268 -40.48 -6.16 -27.01
C ALA A 268 -39.57 -5.12 -27.71
N PRO A 269 -39.16 -4.02 -27.05
CA PRO A 269 -38.37 -2.98 -27.68
C PRO A 269 -37.00 -3.53 -28.12
N LYS A 270 -36.75 -3.56 -29.43
CA LYS A 270 -35.44 -3.86 -29.99
C LYS A 270 -34.50 -2.71 -29.60
N LEU A 271 -33.43 -3.03 -28.86
CA LEU A 271 -32.35 -2.11 -28.52
C LEU A 271 -31.74 -1.50 -29.80
N THR A 272 -32.13 -0.27 -30.14
CA THR A 272 -31.34 0.62 -30.99
C THR A 272 -30.94 1.83 -30.16
N GLY A 273 -29.69 2.25 -30.36
CA GLY A 273 -28.88 2.91 -29.34
C GLY A 273 -29.27 4.35 -28.99
N SER A 274 -29.14 4.63 -27.69
CA SER A 274 -28.77 5.94 -27.14
C SER A 274 -28.17 5.82 -25.72
N SER A 275 -28.29 4.66 -25.07
CA SER A 275 -27.75 4.37 -23.73
C SER A 275 -26.37 3.68 -23.74
N ARG A 276 -25.49 3.99 -24.71
CA ARG A 276 -24.11 3.48 -24.73
C ARG A 276 -23.16 4.22 -23.80
N HIS A 277 -23.62 5.31 -23.16
CA HIS A 277 -22.88 6.02 -22.12
C HIS A 277 -23.73 6.14 -20.85
N GLY A 278 -24.06 5.00 -20.24
CA GLY A 278 -24.29 4.97 -18.78
C GLY A 278 -22.91 4.92 -18.10
N PRO A 279 -22.72 5.52 -16.91
CA PRO A 279 -21.46 5.38 -16.20
C PRO A 279 -21.23 3.88 -16.02
N ALA A 280 -20.07 3.40 -16.47
CA ALA A 280 -19.64 2.03 -16.22
C ALA A 280 -19.91 1.69 -14.76
N ALA A 281 -20.44 0.49 -14.51
CA ALA A 281 -20.72 -0.06 -13.20
C ALA A 281 -19.76 0.55 -12.18
N THR A 282 -20.30 1.30 -11.22
CA THR A 282 -19.53 1.81 -10.10
C THR A 282 -18.95 0.59 -9.40
N VAL A 283 -17.73 0.24 -9.80
CA VAL A 283 -16.80 -0.56 -9.01
C VAL A 283 -16.95 0.00 -7.61
N ALA A 284 -17.37 -0.87 -6.67
CA ALA A 284 -17.52 -0.52 -5.28
C ALA A 284 -16.39 0.44 -4.90
N LYS A 285 -16.72 1.64 -4.41
CA LYS A 285 -15.72 2.59 -3.94
C LYS A 285 -14.88 1.82 -2.92
N LYS A 286 -13.69 1.39 -3.32
CA LYS A 286 -12.71 0.81 -2.40
C LYS A 286 -12.33 1.95 -1.47
N ASN A 287 -12.46 1.74 -0.17
CA ASN A 287 -12.43 2.77 0.87
C ASN A 287 -11.02 3.33 1.18
N PHE A 288 -10.24 3.64 0.14
CA PHE A 288 -8.99 4.43 0.18
C PHE A 288 -8.89 5.44 -0.98
N ASN A 289 -10.02 5.87 -1.55
CA ASN A 289 -10.02 6.78 -2.71
C ASN A 289 -9.81 8.25 -2.34
N ASP A 290 -9.75 8.60 -1.05
CA ASP A 290 -9.39 9.95 -0.64
C ASP A 290 -7.86 10.10 -0.63
N PRO A 291 -7.27 10.95 -1.49
CA PRO A 291 -5.82 11.16 -1.55
C PRO A 291 -5.23 11.63 -0.21
N SER A 292 -6.05 12.25 0.66
CA SER A 292 -5.62 12.65 2.00
C SER A 292 -5.29 11.44 2.88
N GLN A 293 -6.20 10.48 3.01
CA GLN A 293 -6.03 9.26 3.81
C GLN A 293 -4.92 8.38 3.25
N ALA A 294 -4.83 8.28 1.92
CA ALA A 294 -3.74 7.54 1.29
C ALA A 294 -2.37 8.16 1.60
N SER A 295 -2.27 9.49 1.68
CA SER A 295 -1.01 10.15 2.07
C SER A 295 -0.62 9.87 3.53
N ILE A 296 -1.58 9.72 4.44
CA ILE A 296 -1.35 9.30 5.84
C ILE A 296 -0.80 7.87 5.86
N VAL A 297 -1.44 6.95 5.13
CA VAL A 297 -0.98 5.56 5.02
C VAL A 297 0.43 5.48 4.42
N VAL A 298 0.71 6.24 3.36
CA VAL A 298 2.05 6.33 2.75
C VAL A 298 3.09 6.81 3.77
N PHE A 299 2.78 7.82 4.58
CA PHE A 299 3.68 8.28 5.64
C PHE A 299 4.00 7.18 6.65
N VAL A 300 2.96 6.53 7.20
CA VAL A 300 3.16 5.51 8.23
C VAL A 300 3.89 4.29 7.70
N LEU A 301 3.57 3.83 6.48
CA LEU A 301 4.27 2.73 5.84
C LEU A 301 5.72 3.09 5.48
N SER A 302 5.98 4.33 5.08
CA SER A 302 7.35 4.81 4.81
C SER A 302 8.19 4.85 6.09
N LEU A 303 7.58 5.22 7.22
CA LEU A 303 8.21 5.19 8.53
C LEU A 303 8.54 3.74 8.92
N LEU A 304 7.56 2.83 8.84
CA LEU A 304 7.75 1.40 9.12
C LEU A 304 8.84 0.79 8.23
N TYR A 305 8.77 1.02 6.92
CA TYR A 305 9.76 0.54 5.96
C TYR A 305 11.17 1.04 6.27
N SER A 306 11.32 2.32 6.63
CA SER A 306 12.62 2.91 6.97
C SER A 306 13.22 2.28 8.23
N CYS A 307 12.37 1.89 9.18
CA CYS A 307 12.80 1.18 10.40
C CYS A 307 13.22 -0.26 10.11
N LEU A 308 12.43 -0.98 9.31
CA LEU A 308 12.74 -2.35 8.85
C LEU A 308 14.03 -2.40 8.03
N LYS A 309 14.21 -1.46 7.09
CA LYS A 309 15.38 -1.42 6.19
C LYS A 309 16.68 -1.10 6.92
N ARG A 310 16.65 -0.24 7.95
CA ARG A 310 17.84 0.17 8.71
C ARG A 310 18.20 -0.77 9.85
N SER A 311 17.52 -1.92 9.95
CA SER A 311 17.72 -2.95 10.98
C SER A 311 17.78 -2.38 12.41
N LYS A 312 17.04 -1.30 12.69
CA LYS A 312 16.87 -0.79 14.07
C LYS A 312 15.97 -1.70 14.92
N LEU A 313 15.40 -2.73 14.29
CA LEU A 313 14.62 -3.76 14.93
C LEU A 313 15.51 -4.98 15.03
N ASP A 314 15.93 -5.31 16.24
CA ASP A 314 16.57 -6.58 16.52
C ASP A 314 15.53 -7.69 16.36
N TRP A 315 15.58 -8.37 15.22
CA TRP A 315 14.66 -9.44 14.81
C TRP A 315 14.75 -10.68 15.70
N ASN A 316 15.73 -10.73 16.61
CA ASN A 316 15.87 -11.82 17.57
C ASN A 316 15.02 -11.59 18.84
N ASP A 317 14.60 -10.35 19.11
CA ASP A 317 13.83 -10.03 20.30
C ASP A 317 12.38 -10.50 20.15
N SER A 318 11.93 -11.31 21.12
CA SER A 318 10.58 -11.86 21.17
C SER A 318 9.51 -10.76 21.25
N ASP A 319 9.80 -9.66 21.95
CA ASP A 319 8.88 -8.53 22.12
C ASP A 319 8.66 -7.76 20.81
N VAL A 320 9.71 -7.61 19.99
CA VAL A 320 9.59 -6.96 18.68
C VAL A 320 8.77 -7.84 17.72
N LYS A 321 8.88 -9.17 17.82
CA LYS A 321 8.05 -10.10 17.04
C LYS A 321 6.58 -10.03 17.42
N SER A 322 6.26 -10.00 18.72
CA SER A 322 4.86 -9.89 19.17
C SER A 322 4.24 -8.55 18.77
N MET A 323 5.01 -7.46 18.80
CA MET A 323 4.59 -6.15 18.28
C MET A 323 4.44 -6.13 16.75
N ALA A 324 5.23 -6.92 16.02
CA ALA A 324 5.21 -6.98 14.56
C ALA A 324 4.05 -7.83 14.00
N ASP A 325 3.61 -8.86 14.74
CA ASP A 325 2.53 -9.78 14.36
C ASP A 325 1.23 -9.09 13.90
N PRO A 326 0.65 -8.10 14.62
CA PRO A 326 -0.58 -7.43 14.20
C PRO A 326 -0.45 -6.63 12.88
N PHE A 327 0.77 -6.32 12.44
CA PHE A 327 0.97 -5.64 11.16
C PHE A 327 0.75 -6.56 9.96
N VAL A 328 0.91 -7.88 10.08
CA VAL A 328 0.80 -8.79 8.93
C VAL A 328 -0.66 -8.91 8.43
N PRO A 329 -1.68 -9.17 9.28
CA PRO A 329 -3.08 -9.12 8.84
C PRO A 329 -3.49 -7.73 8.35
N PHE A 330 -3.01 -6.67 9.00
CA PHE A 330 -3.30 -5.29 8.63
C PHE A 330 -2.77 -4.96 7.22
N LEU A 331 -1.49 -5.22 6.96
CA LEU A 331 -0.89 -4.95 5.65
C LEU A 331 -1.54 -5.81 4.56
N THR A 332 -1.92 -7.06 4.89
CA THR A 332 -2.66 -7.94 3.96
C THR A 332 -4.01 -7.34 3.55
N ARG A 333 -4.73 -6.71 4.49
CA ARG A 333 -5.95 -5.97 4.21
C ARG A 333 -5.68 -4.69 3.42
N CYS A 334 -4.64 -3.93 3.77
CA CYS A 334 -4.24 -2.74 3.01
C CYS A 334 -3.90 -3.06 1.56
N VAL A 335 -3.27 -4.20 1.27
CA VAL A 335 -3.02 -4.63 -0.11
C VAL A 335 -4.33 -4.82 -0.91
N LYS A 336 -5.43 -5.25 -0.27
CA LYS A 336 -6.75 -5.37 -0.93
C LYS A 336 -7.42 -4.01 -1.14
N ASP A 337 -7.37 -3.17 -0.11
CA ASP A 337 -8.19 -1.97 0.00
C ASP A 337 -7.50 -0.72 -0.59
N CYS A 338 -6.17 -0.68 -0.65
CA CYS A 338 -5.43 0.47 -1.18
C CYS A 338 -5.58 0.60 -2.71
N SER A 339 -6.12 1.75 -3.14
CA SER A 339 -6.21 2.17 -4.54
C SER A 339 -4.90 2.81 -5.04
N ASP A 340 -4.14 3.43 -4.14
CA ASP A 340 -2.92 4.15 -4.47
C ASP A 340 -1.72 3.21 -4.71
N LYS A 341 -1.13 3.38 -5.89
CA LYS A 341 0.05 2.64 -6.39
C LYS A 341 1.21 2.62 -5.39
N GLU A 342 1.49 3.76 -4.79
CA GLU A 342 2.64 3.90 -3.88
C GLU A 342 2.38 3.33 -2.49
N ALA A 343 1.17 3.50 -1.96
CA ALA A 343 0.76 2.86 -0.71
C ALA A 343 0.84 1.33 -0.87
N ALA A 344 0.33 0.80 -1.99
CA ALA A 344 0.42 -0.62 -2.33
C ALA A 344 1.88 -1.10 -2.42
N LEU A 345 2.75 -0.36 -3.11
CA LEU A 345 4.19 -0.67 -3.19
C LEU A 345 4.86 -0.72 -1.82
N LEU A 346 4.60 0.26 -0.95
CA LEU A 346 5.16 0.31 0.40
C LEU A 346 4.62 -0.82 1.27
N CYS A 347 3.33 -1.15 1.17
CA CYS A 347 2.74 -2.34 1.82
C CYS A 347 3.47 -3.61 1.39
N LEU A 348 3.62 -3.84 0.09
CA LEU A 348 4.30 -5.02 -0.45
C LEU A 348 5.77 -5.07 0.00
N ARG A 349 6.45 -3.93 0.06
CA ARG A 349 7.83 -3.85 0.58
C ARG A 349 7.88 -4.22 2.06
N CYS A 350 7.02 -3.64 2.90
CA CYS A 350 6.97 -3.97 4.33
C CYS A 350 6.65 -5.46 4.55
N LEU A 351 5.67 -6.02 3.82
CA LEU A 351 5.33 -7.43 3.88
C LEU A 351 6.49 -8.33 3.49
N ASN A 352 7.27 -7.98 2.45
CA ASN A 352 8.47 -8.74 2.08
C ASN A 352 9.51 -8.84 3.21
N PHE A 353 9.64 -7.80 4.05
CA PHE A 353 10.52 -7.84 5.22
C PHE A 353 9.91 -8.65 6.37
N LEU A 354 8.61 -8.46 6.66
CA LEU A 354 7.94 -9.14 7.77
C LEU A 354 7.73 -10.65 7.53
N LEU A 355 7.47 -11.06 6.28
CA LEU A 355 7.32 -12.49 5.93
C LEU A 355 8.62 -13.29 6.14
N ARG A 356 9.78 -12.63 6.11
CA ARG A 356 11.07 -13.27 6.43
C ARG A 356 11.23 -13.58 7.92
N TRP A 357 10.43 -12.97 8.78
CA TRP A 357 10.52 -13.13 10.24
C TRP A 357 9.69 -14.30 10.77
N GLU A 358 8.99 -15.05 9.89
CA GLU A 358 8.21 -16.25 10.22
C GLU A 358 7.28 -16.05 11.44
N LEU A 359 6.48 -14.98 11.40
CA LEU A 359 5.55 -14.62 12.47
C LEU A 359 4.37 -15.62 12.58
N PRO A 360 3.81 -15.84 13.78
CA PRO A 360 2.68 -16.76 14.00
C PRO A 360 1.44 -16.48 13.15
N SER A 361 1.15 -15.21 12.82
CA SER A 361 0.00 -14.83 12.00
C SER A 361 0.16 -15.07 10.49
N VAL A 362 1.36 -15.43 10.04
CA VAL A 362 1.69 -15.61 8.61
C VAL A 362 0.88 -16.74 7.96
N PRO A 363 0.78 -17.97 8.50
CA PRO A 363 0.02 -19.05 7.86
C PRO A 363 -1.47 -18.73 7.68
N GLY A 364 -2.10 -18.04 8.65
CA GLY A 364 -3.52 -17.66 8.57
C GLY A 364 -3.80 -16.56 7.52
N SER A 365 -2.88 -15.61 7.36
CA SER A 365 -3.01 -14.52 6.39
C SER A 365 -2.46 -14.85 4.99
N ALA A 366 -1.66 -15.92 4.85
CA ALA A 366 -1.01 -16.32 3.61
C ALA A 366 -1.99 -16.59 2.45
N LYS A 367 -3.11 -17.29 2.73
CA LYS A 367 -4.13 -17.59 1.70
C LYS A 367 -4.78 -16.31 1.16
N ILE A 368 -5.16 -15.40 2.06
CA ILE A 368 -5.76 -14.10 1.72
C ILE A 368 -4.75 -13.23 0.96
N LEU A 369 -3.50 -13.18 1.44
CA LEU A 369 -2.43 -12.42 0.82
C LEU A 369 -2.14 -12.91 -0.60
N CYS A 370 -2.11 -14.24 -0.81
CA CYS A 370 -1.88 -14.82 -2.13
C CYS A 370 -2.97 -14.41 -3.13
N SER A 371 -4.24 -14.50 -2.74
CA SER A 371 -5.37 -14.08 -3.58
C SER A 371 -5.31 -12.58 -3.92
N ASN A 372 -5.00 -11.73 -2.93
CA ASN A 372 -4.88 -10.28 -3.13
C ASN A 372 -3.70 -9.92 -4.05
N VAL A 373 -2.54 -10.53 -3.83
CA VAL A 373 -1.33 -10.31 -4.65
C VAL A 373 -1.54 -10.78 -6.08
N MET A 374 -2.20 -11.93 -6.27
CA MET A 374 -2.59 -12.41 -7.61
C MET A 374 -3.58 -11.46 -8.30
N GLY A 375 -4.56 -10.93 -7.57
CA GLY A 375 -5.48 -9.91 -8.09
C GLY A 375 -4.75 -8.66 -8.57
N ILE A 376 -3.82 -8.12 -7.77
CA ILE A 376 -2.98 -6.98 -8.18
C ILE A 376 -2.18 -7.32 -9.43
N LEU A 377 -1.53 -8.49 -9.43
CA LEU A 377 -0.69 -8.93 -10.54
C LEU A 377 -1.46 -9.03 -11.85
N THR A 378 -2.69 -9.57 -11.82
CA THR A 378 -3.58 -9.61 -13.00
C THR A 378 -4.07 -8.23 -13.43
N SER A 379 -4.23 -7.28 -12.51
CA SER A 379 -4.68 -5.92 -12.83
C SER A 379 -3.58 -5.02 -13.40
N VAL A 380 -2.34 -5.23 -12.96
CA VAL A 380 -1.16 -4.46 -13.36
C VAL A 380 -0.57 -4.97 -14.69
N GLY A 381 -0.69 -6.28 -14.95
CA GLY A 381 -0.22 -6.92 -16.17
C GLY A 381 1.27 -7.32 -16.15
N ALA A 382 1.74 -7.83 -17.29
CA ALA A 382 3.03 -8.52 -17.48
C ALA A 382 4.27 -7.64 -17.57
N ASP A 383 4.25 -6.39 -17.10
CA ASP A 383 5.45 -5.55 -17.16
C ASP A 383 6.42 -5.92 -16.02
N ALA A 384 7.48 -6.65 -16.37
CA ALA A 384 8.54 -7.06 -15.45
C ALA A 384 9.35 -5.87 -14.93
N ARG A 385 9.29 -4.70 -15.59
CA ARG A 385 9.96 -3.47 -15.16
C ARG A 385 9.19 -2.76 -14.05
N ASN A 386 7.93 -3.13 -13.82
CA ASN A 386 7.13 -2.52 -12.77
C ASN A 386 7.53 -3.07 -11.39
N GLU A 387 7.93 -2.16 -10.50
CA GLU A 387 8.33 -2.48 -9.12
C GLU A 387 7.22 -3.22 -8.35
N MET A 388 5.94 -3.01 -8.69
CA MET A 388 4.82 -3.73 -8.07
C MET A 388 4.84 -5.21 -8.42
N THR A 389 4.94 -5.53 -9.70
CA THR A 389 5.02 -6.89 -10.22
C THR A 389 6.18 -7.64 -9.56
N LEU A 390 7.34 -6.98 -9.46
CA LEU A 390 8.52 -7.54 -8.79
C LEU A 390 8.31 -7.74 -7.29
N GLY A 391 7.62 -6.81 -6.62
CA GLY A 391 7.23 -6.94 -5.21
C GLY A 391 6.29 -8.13 -4.98
N CYS A 392 5.30 -8.30 -5.86
CA CYS A 392 4.38 -9.44 -5.88
C CYS A 392 5.13 -10.77 -6.10
N PHE A 393 6.06 -10.83 -7.06
CA PHE A 393 6.85 -12.04 -7.31
C PHE A 393 7.69 -12.47 -6.11
N LYS A 394 8.30 -11.51 -5.39
CA LYS A 394 9.01 -11.81 -4.15
C LYS A 394 8.09 -12.39 -3.10
N ILE A 395 6.93 -11.79 -2.85
CA ILE A 395 5.97 -12.29 -1.86
C ILE A 395 5.49 -13.69 -2.24
N LEU A 396 5.10 -13.91 -3.50
CA LEU A 396 4.68 -15.23 -3.98
C LEU A 396 5.80 -16.26 -3.83
N SER A 397 7.04 -15.90 -4.14
CA SER A 397 8.20 -16.78 -3.92
C SER A 397 8.34 -17.16 -2.45
N PHE A 398 8.26 -16.19 -1.52
CA PHE A 398 8.31 -16.47 -0.08
C PHE A 398 7.15 -17.36 0.39
N LEU A 399 5.92 -17.06 -0.02
CA LEU A 399 4.75 -17.86 0.35
C LEU A 399 4.87 -19.31 -0.12
N LEU A 400 5.40 -19.53 -1.33
CA LEU A 400 5.65 -20.88 -1.85
C LEU A 400 6.75 -21.64 -1.08
N HIS A 401 7.77 -20.95 -0.58
CA HIS A 401 8.82 -21.57 0.24
C HIS A 401 8.33 -21.88 1.66
N LEU A 402 7.53 -21.00 2.28
CA LEU A 402 6.95 -21.24 3.61
C LEU A 402 6.06 -22.49 3.62
N ASP A 403 5.29 -22.69 2.56
CA ASP A 403 4.44 -23.86 2.37
C ASP A 403 5.27 -25.16 2.28
N LYS A 404 6.39 -25.14 1.55
CA LYS A 404 7.33 -26.27 1.50
C LYS A 404 7.91 -26.61 2.88
N LYS A 405 8.22 -25.60 3.69
CA LYS A 405 8.71 -25.79 5.07
C LYS A 405 7.63 -26.41 5.97
N ALA A 406 6.38 -25.95 5.85
CA ALA A 406 5.25 -26.52 6.59
C ALA A 406 5.00 -27.99 6.20
N GLY A 407 5.05 -28.31 4.91
CA GLY A 407 4.94 -29.70 4.43
C GLY A 407 6.10 -30.59 4.87
N ALA A 408 7.33 -30.07 4.95
CA ALA A 408 8.49 -30.82 5.44
C ALA A 408 8.44 -31.10 6.94
N LEU A 409 7.88 -30.18 7.74
CA LEU A 409 7.71 -30.37 9.19
C LEU A 409 6.62 -31.40 9.51
N ALA A 410 5.57 -31.48 8.69
CA ALA A 410 4.54 -32.51 8.80
C ALA A 410 5.06 -33.94 8.51
N MET A 411 6.13 -34.08 7.74
CA MET A 411 6.78 -35.38 7.44
C MET A 411 7.71 -35.87 8.58
N THR A 412 7.81 -35.13 9.69
CA THR A 412 8.64 -35.50 10.85
C THR A 412 7.86 -35.98 12.07
N SER A 413 6.52 -36.02 11.99
CA SER A 413 5.69 -36.76 12.96
C SER A 413 5.45 -38.18 12.44
N ASP A 414 5.85 -39.16 13.25
CA ASP A 414 5.72 -40.60 13.03
C ASP A 414 4.38 -41.01 12.38
N ASP A 415 4.45 -41.48 11.13
CA ASP A 415 3.56 -42.47 10.49
C ASP A 415 4.03 -42.67 9.02
N ALA A 416 5.23 -43.21 8.87
CA ALA A 416 5.80 -43.57 7.57
C ALA A 416 5.70 -45.09 7.39
N ASP A 417 4.64 -45.60 6.74
CA ASP A 417 4.70 -46.88 6.00
C ASP A 417 3.48 -47.27 5.13
N GLU A 418 2.46 -46.42 4.90
CA GLU A 418 1.29 -46.86 4.11
C GLU A 418 0.75 -45.85 3.08
N ALA A 419 1.60 -45.34 2.18
CA ALA A 419 1.13 -44.51 1.05
C ALA A 419 1.97 -44.61 -0.24
N ILE A 420 2.71 -45.70 -0.47
CA ILE A 420 3.59 -45.81 -1.65
C ILE A 420 2.87 -46.33 -2.91
N ASN A 421 1.72 -47.02 -2.79
CA ASN A 421 1.10 -47.67 -3.95
C ASN A 421 -0.41 -47.41 -4.04
N ASN A 422 -0.82 -46.20 -4.42
CA ASN A 422 -1.99 -45.93 -5.29
C ASN A 422 -2.44 -44.47 -5.16
N THR A 423 -1.94 -43.55 -6.00
CA THR A 423 -2.68 -42.35 -6.47
C THR A 423 -1.88 -41.67 -7.58
N SER A 424 -2.17 -42.00 -8.83
CA SER A 424 -1.66 -41.28 -10.00
C SER A 424 -2.62 -40.21 -10.53
N ASP A 425 -3.69 -39.86 -9.81
CA ASP A 425 -4.71 -38.93 -10.34
C ASP A 425 -5.49 -38.12 -9.29
N VAL A 426 -4.92 -37.88 -8.11
CA VAL A 426 -5.53 -37.00 -7.10
C VAL A 426 -4.56 -35.87 -6.79
N VAL A 427 -4.93 -34.66 -7.20
CA VAL A 427 -4.37 -33.40 -6.72
C VAL A 427 -4.50 -33.43 -5.20
N GLY A 428 -3.38 -33.59 -4.51
CA GLY A 428 -3.32 -33.74 -3.06
C GLY A 428 -4.04 -32.61 -2.34
N ASP A 429 -5.13 -32.97 -1.66
CA ASP A 429 -5.78 -32.21 -0.62
C ASP A 429 -5.02 -32.43 0.69
N GLY A 430 -4.04 -31.57 0.93
CA GLY A 430 -3.17 -31.62 2.10
C GLY A 430 -2.49 -30.28 2.30
N GLY A 431 -3.14 -29.38 3.06
CA GLY A 431 -2.53 -28.23 3.74
C GLY A 431 -1.82 -27.15 2.91
N GLY A 432 -1.70 -27.28 1.58
CA GLY A 432 -0.96 -26.36 0.73
C GLY A 432 -1.77 -25.14 0.25
N LEU A 433 -1.10 -24.03 -0.07
CA LEU A 433 -1.76 -22.87 -0.68
C LEU A 433 -2.57 -23.30 -1.92
N PRO A 434 -3.90 -23.06 -1.98
CA PRO A 434 -4.72 -23.42 -3.11
C PRO A 434 -4.57 -22.38 -4.22
N LEU A 435 -3.39 -22.31 -4.84
CA LEU A 435 -3.25 -21.61 -6.10
C LEU A 435 -4.06 -22.40 -7.13
N LYS A 436 -5.25 -21.89 -7.48
CA LYS A 436 -6.15 -22.55 -8.43
C LYS A 436 -5.38 -22.84 -9.73
N LYS A 437 -5.68 -23.95 -10.40
CA LYS A 437 -5.03 -24.36 -11.67
C LYS A 437 -4.97 -23.22 -12.70
N LEU A 438 -6.02 -22.39 -12.75
CA LEU A 438 -6.11 -21.18 -13.59
C LEU A 438 -5.15 -20.07 -13.14
N GLN A 439 -4.98 -19.85 -11.83
CA GLN A 439 -4.06 -18.86 -11.28
C GLN A 439 -2.60 -19.24 -11.54
N MET A 440 -2.26 -20.54 -11.47
CA MET A 440 -0.93 -21.03 -11.82
C MET A 440 -0.60 -20.85 -13.30
N ARG A 441 -1.54 -21.15 -14.21
CA ARG A 441 -1.36 -20.88 -15.65
C ARG A 441 -1.19 -19.38 -15.93
N ALA A 442 -2.02 -18.54 -15.32
CA ALA A 442 -1.89 -17.08 -15.44
C ALA A 442 -0.54 -16.57 -14.90
N LEU A 443 -0.03 -17.17 -13.82
CA LEU A 443 1.28 -16.81 -13.28
C LEU A 443 2.42 -17.23 -14.21
N ILE A 444 2.33 -18.40 -14.84
CA ILE A 444 3.37 -18.90 -15.75
C ILE A 444 3.38 -18.13 -17.05
N SER A 445 2.22 -17.79 -17.63
CA SER A 445 2.17 -16.94 -18.82
C SER A 445 2.76 -15.55 -18.55
N LEU A 446 2.52 -15.02 -17.35
CA LEU A 446 3.10 -13.76 -16.89
C LEU A 446 4.62 -13.86 -16.68
N LEU A 447 5.11 -14.95 -16.07
CA LEU A 447 6.53 -15.22 -15.90
C LEU A 447 7.24 -15.41 -17.23
N HIS A 448 6.63 -16.13 -18.17
CA HIS A 448 7.13 -16.29 -19.52
C HIS A 448 7.31 -14.91 -20.21
N GLY A 449 6.32 -14.02 -20.10
CA GLY A 449 6.44 -12.63 -20.54
C GLY A 449 7.60 -11.88 -19.85
N ALA A 450 7.76 -12.07 -18.54
CA ALA A 450 8.79 -11.39 -17.76
C ALA A 450 10.23 -11.89 -18.02
N ILE A 451 10.41 -13.15 -18.42
CA ILE A 451 11.71 -13.75 -18.74
C ILE A 451 12.14 -13.41 -20.18
N THR A 452 11.17 -13.22 -21.07
CA THR A 452 11.43 -12.84 -22.47
C THR A 452 11.87 -11.37 -22.60
N ASP A 453 11.65 -10.55 -21.56
CA ASP A 453 12.14 -9.17 -21.52
C ASP A 453 13.67 -9.11 -21.44
N VAL A 454 14.25 -7.99 -21.88
CA VAL A 454 15.68 -7.79 -22.17
C VAL A 454 16.57 -8.11 -20.96
N MET A 455 16.08 -7.99 -19.73
CA MET A 455 16.83 -8.29 -18.51
C MET A 455 15.94 -8.97 -17.45
N PRO A 456 16.04 -10.30 -17.23
CA PRO A 456 15.27 -10.97 -16.20
C PRO A 456 15.71 -10.50 -14.81
N HIS A 457 14.75 -10.02 -14.00
CA HIS A 457 15.00 -9.61 -12.63
C HIS A 457 15.14 -10.82 -11.68
N ASN A 458 16.00 -10.70 -10.66
CA ASN A 458 16.21 -11.73 -9.64
C ASN A 458 14.91 -12.19 -8.94
N SER A 459 13.93 -11.30 -8.78
CA SER A 459 12.62 -11.64 -8.20
C SER A 459 11.85 -12.66 -9.03
N THR A 460 11.94 -12.53 -10.36
CA THR A 460 11.30 -13.43 -11.34
C THR A 460 11.98 -14.79 -11.27
N LEU A 461 13.31 -14.83 -11.29
CA LEU A 461 14.08 -16.07 -11.18
C LEU A 461 13.86 -16.78 -9.83
N ALA A 462 13.78 -16.02 -8.72
CA ALA A 462 13.47 -16.57 -7.40
C ALA A 462 12.06 -17.20 -7.33
N LEU A 463 11.08 -16.63 -8.04
CA LEU A 463 9.75 -17.22 -8.13
C LEU A 463 9.76 -18.49 -8.99
N ILE A 464 10.47 -18.50 -10.12
CA ILE A 464 10.63 -19.71 -10.95
C ILE A 464 11.32 -20.83 -10.16
N LYS A 465 12.38 -20.51 -9.43
CA LYS A 465 13.07 -21.46 -8.54
C LYS A 465 12.11 -22.04 -7.50
N ALA A 466 11.27 -21.20 -6.89
CA ALA A 466 10.24 -21.63 -5.96
C ALA A 466 9.25 -22.61 -6.62
N ILE A 467 8.79 -22.30 -7.83
CA ILE A 467 7.85 -23.15 -8.60
C ILE A 467 8.51 -24.49 -8.99
N ALA A 468 9.75 -24.46 -9.49
CA ALA A 468 10.54 -25.66 -9.82
C ALA A 468 10.68 -26.58 -8.61
N SER A 469 10.91 -26.01 -7.43
CA SER A 469 11.07 -26.76 -6.18
C SER A 469 9.81 -27.50 -5.71
N ARG A 470 8.64 -27.20 -6.29
CA ARG A 470 7.35 -27.87 -6.04
C ARG A 470 6.96 -28.87 -7.12
N LYS A 471 7.82 -29.13 -8.12
CA LYS A 471 7.56 -30.08 -9.21
C LYS A 471 6.27 -29.81 -9.98
N TYR A 472 5.98 -28.55 -10.30
CA TYR A 472 4.80 -28.21 -11.10
C TYR A 472 4.93 -28.69 -12.56
N LEU A 473 4.08 -29.62 -12.99
CA LEU A 473 4.06 -30.16 -14.36
C LEU A 473 3.07 -29.38 -15.25
N SER A 474 3.59 -28.64 -16.23
CA SER A 474 2.80 -28.01 -17.31
C SER A 474 3.67 -27.80 -18.53
N ALA A 475 3.09 -27.93 -19.73
CA ALA A 475 3.79 -27.71 -21.00
C ALA A 475 4.46 -26.33 -21.06
N GLU A 476 3.76 -25.27 -20.64
CA GLU A 476 4.28 -23.90 -20.60
C GLU A 476 5.55 -23.76 -19.72
N PHE A 477 5.66 -24.58 -18.68
CA PHE A 477 6.82 -24.58 -17.78
C PHE A 477 8.03 -25.25 -18.43
N TYR A 478 7.82 -26.32 -19.21
CA TYR A 478 8.89 -26.95 -19.99
C TYR A 478 9.45 -26.01 -21.06
N ASP A 479 8.60 -25.25 -21.74
CA ASP A 479 9.02 -24.27 -22.74
C ASP A 479 9.85 -23.14 -22.10
N MET A 480 9.47 -22.72 -20.89
CA MET A 480 10.22 -21.73 -20.11
C MET A 480 11.62 -22.22 -19.71
N MET A 481 11.81 -23.52 -19.44
CA MET A 481 13.12 -24.09 -19.10
C MET A 481 14.11 -24.02 -20.27
N GLU A 482 13.63 -24.11 -21.51
CA GLU A 482 14.47 -23.89 -22.70
C GLU A 482 14.97 -22.45 -22.79
N ILE A 483 14.12 -21.48 -22.42
CA ILE A 483 14.51 -20.07 -22.35
C ILE A 483 15.52 -19.86 -21.23
N ILE A 484 15.34 -20.50 -20.07
CA ILE A 484 16.28 -20.40 -18.94
C ILE A 484 17.65 -20.98 -19.31
N LEU A 485 17.70 -22.09 -20.04
CA LEU A 485 18.96 -22.67 -20.54
C LEU A 485 19.67 -21.71 -21.52
N LYS A 486 18.93 -21.02 -22.39
CA LYS A 486 19.48 -19.97 -23.26
C LYS A 486 19.99 -18.78 -22.45
N LEU A 487 19.24 -18.34 -21.45
CA LEU A 487 19.59 -17.20 -20.59
C LEU A 487 20.82 -17.47 -19.70
N ASN A 488 21.06 -18.72 -19.30
CA ASN A 488 22.28 -19.13 -18.59
C ASN A 488 23.53 -18.69 -19.38
N VAL A 489 23.52 -18.83 -20.70
CA VAL A 489 24.70 -18.56 -21.54
C VAL A 489 24.70 -17.14 -22.10
N GLN A 490 23.53 -16.62 -22.45
CA GLN A 490 23.38 -15.32 -23.14
C GLN A 490 23.40 -14.11 -22.18
N SER A 491 23.08 -14.31 -20.89
CA SER A 491 23.00 -13.19 -19.94
C SER A 491 24.37 -12.60 -19.61
N GLN A 492 24.46 -11.26 -19.59
CA GLN A 492 25.67 -10.54 -19.22
C GLN A 492 25.91 -10.53 -17.70
N GLN A 493 24.87 -10.69 -16.89
CA GLN A 493 24.97 -10.67 -15.42
C GLN A 493 25.30 -12.04 -14.85
N GLU A 494 26.40 -12.15 -14.10
CA GLU A 494 26.85 -13.41 -13.49
C GLU A 494 25.83 -14.02 -12.54
N ASN A 495 25.21 -13.22 -11.67
CA ASN A 495 24.20 -13.69 -10.72
C ASN A 495 22.98 -14.32 -11.43
N VAL A 496 22.55 -13.74 -12.55
CA VAL A 496 21.46 -14.29 -13.37
C VAL A 496 21.89 -15.62 -13.98
N ARG A 497 23.11 -15.70 -14.53
CA ARG A 497 23.64 -16.93 -15.12
C ARG A 497 23.70 -18.07 -14.11
N GLN A 498 24.30 -17.84 -12.95
CA GLN A 498 24.40 -18.80 -11.85
C GLN A 498 23.01 -19.24 -11.36
N THR A 499 22.08 -18.30 -11.18
CA THR A 499 20.72 -18.63 -10.73
C THR A 499 19.96 -19.45 -11.77
N CYS A 500 20.06 -19.10 -13.06
CA CYS A 500 19.47 -19.88 -14.15
C CYS A 500 20.05 -21.29 -14.23
N GLY A 501 21.37 -21.44 -14.04
CA GLY A 501 22.03 -22.74 -13.98
C GLY A 501 21.53 -23.61 -12.83
N GLN A 502 21.43 -23.05 -11.63
CA GLN A 502 20.85 -23.76 -10.48
C GLN A 502 19.40 -24.20 -10.73
N ILE A 503 18.57 -23.34 -11.32
CA ILE A 503 17.17 -23.66 -11.64
C ILE A 503 17.10 -24.77 -12.68
N PHE A 504 17.91 -24.69 -13.74
CA PHE A 504 17.91 -25.69 -14.81
C PHE A 504 18.44 -27.04 -14.31
N LEU A 505 19.51 -27.04 -13.51
CA LEU A 505 20.05 -28.26 -12.90
C LEU A 505 19.02 -28.92 -11.98
N GLN A 506 18.35 -28.12 -11.14
CA GLN A 506 17.27 -28.61 -10.29
C GLN A 506 16.14 -29.24 -11.14
N PHE A 507 15.74 -28.57 -12.22
CA PHE A 507 14.76 -29.11 -13.16
C PHE A 507 15.23 -30.42 -13.81
N TYR A 508 16.47 -30.47 -14.27
CA TYR A 508 17.02 -31.63 -14.97
C TYR A 508 17.07 -32.88 -14.09
N ILE A 509 17.28 -32.72 -12.78
CA ILE A 509 17.33 -33.81 -11.80
C ILE A 509 15.93 -34.17 -11.30
N ASP A 510 15.11 -33.19 -10.93
CA ASP A 510 13.86 -33.42 -10.20
C ASP A 510 12.66 -33.77 -11.11
N TYR A 511 12.71 -33.45 -12.40
CA TYR A 511 11.57 -33.58 -13.33
C TYR A 511 11.66 -34.80 -14.24
N PRO A 512 10.53 -35.47 -14.54
CA PRO A 512 10.49 -36.53 -15.52
C PRO A 512 10.68 -35.97 -16.94
N LEU A 513 11.77 -36.38 -17.60
CA LEU A 513 12.14 -36.00 -18.96
C LEU A 513 12.08 -37.23 -19.87
N GLY A 514 11.46 -37.09 -21.05
CA GLY A 514 11.51 -38.13 -22.07
C GLY A 514 12.92 -38.28 -22.63
N LYS A 515 13.35 -39.51 -22.98
CA LYS A 515 14.71 -39.80 -23.50
C LYS A 515 15.16 -38.86 -24.62
N LYS A 516 14.26 -38.57 -25.57
CA LYS A 516 14.53 -37.63 -26.68
C LYS A 516 14.81 -36.21 -26.19
N ARG A 517 14.08 -35.73 -25.19
CA ARG A 517 14.25 -34.37 -24.65
C ARG A 517 15.50 -34.28 -23.78
N LEU A 518 15.86 -35.37 -23.10
CA LEU A 518 17.12 -35.50 -22.38
C LEU A 518 18.32 -35.36 -23.33
N GLU A 519 18.32 -36.10 -24.44
CA GLU A 519 19.35 -36.04 -25.48
C GLU A 519 19.44 -34.64 -26.09
N GLN A 520 18.30 -34.00 -26.39
CA GLN A 520 18.25 -32.63 -26.91
C GLN A 520 18.87 -31.61 -25.96
N HIS A 521 18.55 -31.67 -24.66
CA HIS A 521 19.14 -30.76 -23.68
C HIS A 521 20.65 -31.01 -23.50
N MET A 522 21.11 -32.26 -23.52
CA MET A 522 22.54 -32.58 -23.49
C MET A 522 23.27 -32.04 -24.73
N GLU A 523 22.70 -32.20 -25.92
CA GLU A 523 23.26 -31.67 -27.16
C GLU A 523 23.35 -30.12 -27.11
N GLN A 524 22.30 -29.46 -26.60
CA GLN A 524 22.30 -28.02 -26.39
C GLN A 524 23.36 -27.58 -25.37
N MET A 525 23.55 -28.29 -24.26
CA MET A 525 24.60 -27.99 -23.28
C MET A 525 26.00 -28.10 -23.90
N VAL A 526 26.26 -29.14 -24.70
CA VAL A 526 27.52 -29.30 -25.43
C VAL A 526 27.72 -28.18 -26.45
N GLN A 527 26.66 -27.76 -27.13
CA GLN A 527 26.71 -26.62 -28.06
C GLN A 527 26.99 -25.30 -27.34
N ASN A 528 26.46 -25.12 -26.13
CA ASN A 528 26.67 -23.95 -25.30
C ASN A 528 28.13 -23.77 -24.84
N VAL A 529 28.90 -24.85 -24.68
CA VAL A 529 30.35 -24.79 -24.39
C VAL A 529 31.13 -24.14 -25.55
N LYS A 530 30.61 -24.22 -26.78
CA LYS A 530 31.21 -23.59 -27.98
C LYS A 530 30.72 -22.16 -28.21
N TYR A 531 30.08 -21.54 -27.22
CA TYR A 531 29.52 -20.20 -27.37
C TYR A 531 30.60 -19.12 -27.55
N VAL A 532 30.23 -18.02 -28.23
CA VAL A 532 31.18 -16.98 -28.68
C VAL A 532 31.85 -16.25 -27.52
N TYR A 533 31.11 -15.98 -26.44
CA TYR A 533 31.60 -15.20 -25.30
C TYR A 533 32.19 -16.11 -24.21
N GLU A 534 33.34 -15.73 -23.64
CA GLU A 534 34.00 -16.44 -22.54
C GLU A 534 33.10 -16.59 -21.31
N SER A 535 32.39 -15.53 -20.92
CA SER A 535 31.48 -15.52 -19.77
C SER A 535 30.38 -16.59 -19.89
N GLY A 536 29.83 -16.78 -21.09
CA GLY A 536 28.83 -17.82 -21.35
C GLY A 536 29.43 -19.22 -21.36
N ARG A 537 30.66 -19.38 -21.87
CA ARG A 537 31.38 -20.67 -21.84
C ARG A 537 31.69 -21.12 -20.42
N LEU A 538 32.14 -20.22 -19.56
CA LEU A 538 32.38 -20.52 -18.14
C LEU A 538 31.09 -20.99 -17.45
N SER A 539 29.98 -20.28 -17.69
CA SER A 539 28.67 -20.66 -17.13
C SER A 539 28.14 -22.00 -17.65
N ALA A 540 28.41 -22.32 -18.92
CA ALA A 540 28.05 -23.61 -19.52
C ALA A 540 28.91 -24.78 -19.01
N ILE A 541 30.14 -24.51 -18.56
CA ILE A 541 31.03 -25.51 -17.95
C ILE A 541 30.71 -25.70 -16.46
N GLU A 542 30.24 -24.65 -15.78
CA GLU A 542 29.82 -24.71 -14.38
C GLU A 542 28.49 -25.46 -14.18
N LEU A 543 27.62 -25.42 -15.19
CA LEU A 543 26.37 -26.19 -15.27
C LEU A 543 26.64 -27.69 -15.46
#